data_AF-A0A6A9QJH7-F1
#
_entry.id   AF-A0A6A9QJH7-F1
#
_cell.length_a   1.000
_cell.length_b   1.000
_cell.length_c   1.000
_cell.angle_alpha   90.00
_cell.angle_beta   90.00
_cell.angle_gamma   90.00
#
_symmetry.space_group_name_H-M   'P 1'
#
loop_
_entity.id
_entity.type
_entity.pdbx_description
1 polymer ?
#
loop_
_entity_poly.entity_id
_entity_poly.type
_entity_poly.pdbx_seq_one_letter_code
_entity_poly.pdbx_strand_id
1 'polypeptide(L)'
;MNSSALASEFLLRGTRTLKEATEAYNEGDLYYTLVRLDETLNNLASVILSLYGVYSVDGDSVNALSYLEETRDLDPSLKSLIKEIQDLDRQLSITNFIDESSLKSPSVVVRNAEVKTTLDRITKIFDKVQEVFDEFHS
;
A
#
# COMPACT_ATOMS: atom_id res chain seq x y z
N MET A 1 9.45 4.38 21.39
CA MET A 1 9.75 4.92 20.04
C MET A 1 8.77 6.04 19.75
N ASN A 2 9.18 7.05 18.99
CA ASN A 2 8.29 8.14 18.59
C ASN A 2 7.41 7.66 17.42
N SER A 3 6.16 7.31 17.71
CA SER A 3 5.16 6.80 16.76
C SER A 3 5.03 7.68 15.51
N SER A 4 5.07 9.00 15.69
CA SER A 4 5.03 10.00 14.62
C SER A 4 6.26 9.95 13.71
N ALA A 5 7.45 9.78 14.28
CA ALA A 5 8.68 9.68 13.51
C ALA A 5 8.69 8.41 12.65
N LEU A 6 8.18 7.30 13.18
CA LEU A 6 8.08 6.05 12.42
C LEU A 6 7.01 6.13 11.33
N ALA A 7 5.84 6.72 11.62
CA ALA A 7 4.81 6.96 10.61
C ALA A 7 5.35 7.82 9.46
N SER A 8 6.15 8.85 9.77
CA SER A 8 6.81 9.71 8.78
C SER A 8 7.80 8.92 7.89
N GLU A 9 8.59 8.01 8.48
CA GLU A 9 9.47 7.11 7.71
C GLU A 9 8.70 6.24 6.71
N PHE A 10 7.60 5.62 7.14
CA PHE A 10 6.78 4.79 6.25
C PHE A 10 6.09 5.62 5.16
N LEU A 11 5.66 6.83 5.47
CA LEU A 11 5.08 7.74 4.48
C LEU A 11 6.11 8.14 3.41
N LEU A 12 7.35 8.41 3.81
CA LEU A 12 8.46 8.67 2.89
C LEU A 12 8.75 7.45 1.99
N ARG A 13 8.73 6.24 2.56
CA ARG A 13 8.91 5.00 1.78
C ARG A 13 7.76 4.80 0.80
N GLY A 14 6.51 4.98 1.22
CA GLY A 14 5.33 4.91 0.36
C GLY A 14 5.37 5.93 -0.79
N THR A 15 5.84 7.15 -0.51
CA THR A 15 6.04 8.19 -1.54
C THR A 15 7.03 7.72 -2.60
N ARG A 16 8.16 7.14 -2.17
CA ARG A 16 9.19 6.63 -3.06
C ARG A 16 8.68 5.47 -3.91
N THR A 17 8.04 4.46 -3.29
CA THR A 17 7.55 3.29 -4.03
C THR A 17 6.43 3.65 -4.99
N LEU A 18 5.55 4.60 -4.65
CA LEU A 18 4.51 5.08 -5.57
C LEU A 18 5.10 5.79 -6.79
N LYS A 19 6.16 6.59 -6.58
CA LYS A 19 6.91 7.21 -7.67
C LYS A 19 7.53 6.16 -8.59
N GLU A 20 8.23 5.18 -8.02
CA GLU A 20 8.86 4.09 -8.78
C GLU A 20 7.81 3.27 -9.56
N ALA A 21 6.64 3.00 -8.97
CA ALA A 21 5.53 2.35 -9.66
C ALA A 21 5.02 3.16 -10.86
N THR A 22 4.93 4.48 -10.70
CA THR A 22 4.47 5.39 -11.76
C THR A 22 5.47 5.44 -12.92
N GLU A 23 6.77 5.49 -12.61
CA GLU A 23 7.85 5.46 -13.61
C GLU A 23 7.83 4.13 -14.38
N ALA A 24 7.76 3.00 -13.67
CA ALA A 24 7.65 1.67 -14.27
C ALA A 24 6.46 1.53 -15.22
N TYR A 25 5.29 2.05 -14.81
CA TYR A 25 4.08 2.00 -15.63
C TYR A 25 4.24 2.79 -16.92
N ASN A 26 4.85 3.98 -16.85
CA ASN A 26 5.10 4.84 -18.01
C ASN A 26 6.12 4.21 -18.98
N GLU A 27 7.05 3.40 -18.48
CA GLU A 27 8.00 2.62 -19.26
C GLU A 27 7.39 1.32 -19.84
N GLY A 28 6.18 0.96 -19.43
CA GLY A 28 5.48 -0.26 -19.85
C GLY A 28 5.84 -1.50 -19.05
N ASP A 29 6.62 -1.38 -17.96
CA ASP A 29 6.93 -2.47 -17.04
C ASP A 29 5.78 -2.69 -16.05
N LEU A 30 4.79 -3.46 -16.50
CA LEU A 30 3.59 -3.77 -15.71
C LEU A 30 3.90 -4.65 -14.49
N TYR A 31 4.91 -5.52 -14.58
CA TYR A 31 5.31 -6.40 -13.49
C TYR A 31 5.87 -5.56 -12.34
N TYR A 32 6.87 -4.75 -12.62
CA TYR A 32 7.53 -3.94 -11.61
C TYR A 32 6.60 -2.85 -11.06
N THR A 33 5.68 -2.34 -11.89
CA THR A 33 4.57 -1.48 -11.42
C THR A 33 3.79 -2.16 -10.29
N LEU A 34 3.32 -3.40 -10.50
CA LEU A 34 2.51 -4.10 -9.51
C LEU A 34 3.28 -4.42 -8.24
N VAL A 35 4.56 -4.81 -8.35
CA VAL A 35 5.44 -5.02 -7.19
C VAL A 35 5.57 -3.74 -6.35
N ARG A 36 5.82 -2.60 -6.99
CA ARG A 36 5.96 -1.32 -6.29
C ARG A 36 4.65 -0.79 -5.73
N LEU A 37 3.52 -1.11 -6.36
CA LEU A 37 2.19 -0.81 -5.84
C LEU A 37 1.86 -1.61 -4.58
N ASP A 38 2.22 -2.90 -4.53
CA ASP A 38 2.10 -3.75 -3.35
C ASP A 38 2.93 -3.21 -2.17
N GLU A 39 4.19 -2.86 -2.42
CA GLU A 39 5.05 -2.24 -1.41
C GLU A 39 4.50 -0.89 -0.95
N THR A 40 3.87 -0.12 -1.84
CA THR A 40 3.23 1.15 -1.49
C THR A 40 2.09 0.92 -0.50
N LEU A 41 1.18 -0.02 -0.77
CA LEU A 41 0.08 -0.33 0.15
C LEU A 41 0.59 -0.79 1.52
N ASN A 42 1.61 -1.63 1.55
CA ASN A 42 2.21 -2.08 2.82
C ASN A 42 2.81 -0.93 3.63
N ASN A 43 3.48 0.02 2.98
CA ASN A 43 3.98 1.22 3.65
C ASN A 43 2.82 2.09 4.16
N LEU A 44 1.76 2.29 3.37
CA LEU A 44 0.59 3.07 3.78
C LEU A 44 -0.15 2.44 4.97
N ALA A 45 -0.30 1.12 4.99
CA ALA A 45 -0.84 0.40 6.14
C ALA A 45 0.06 0.57 7.39
N SER A 46 1.38 0.54 7.19
CA SER A 46 2.35 0.76 8.27
C SER A 46 2.29 2.18 8.84
N VAL A 47 1.96 3.20 8.03
CA VAL A 47 1.69 4.56 8.51
C VAL A 47 0.53 4.54 9.51
N ILE A 48 -0.62 3.99 9.12
CA ILE A 48 -1.81 3.92 9.97
C ILE A 48 -1.49 3.16 11.27
N LEU A 49 -0.90 1.97 11.19
CA LEU A 49 -0.51 1.19 12.38
C LEU A 49 0.40 1.98 13.31
N SER A 50 1.42 2.65 12.76
CA SER A 50 2.39 3.43 13.52
C SER A 50 1.73 4.58 14.27
N LEU A 51 0.78 5.30 13.64
CA LEU A 51 0.02 6.38 14.29
C LEU A 51 -0.73 5.88 15.54
N TYR A 52 -1.23 4.64 15.52
CA TYR A 52 -1.89 4.00 16.66
C TYR A 52 -0.93 3.23 17.59
N GLY A 53 0.38 3.37 17.40
CA GLY A 53 1.42 2.74 18.22
C GLY A 53 1.50 1.22 18.06
N VAL A 54 1.02 0.69 16.94
CA VAL A 54 1.11 -0.73 16.58
C VAL A 54 2.29 -0.93 15.64
N TYR A 55 3.13 -1.92 15.95
CA TYR A 55 4.34 -2.22 15.21
C TYR A 55 4.26 -3.65 14.67
N SER A 56 4.21 -3.80 13.35
CA SER A 56 4.39 -5.10 12.70
C SER A 56 5.89 -5.32 12.52
N VAL A 57 6.47 -6.25 13.30
CA VAL A 57 7.92 -6.49 13.32
C VAL A 57 8.37 -7.35 12.14
N ASP A 58 7.48 -8.20 11.63
CA ASP A 58 7.66 -9.01 10.42
C ASP A 58 6.26 -9.50 10.01
N GLY A 59 5.59 -8.78 9.12
CA GLY A 59 4.24 -9.16 8.74
C GLY A 59 3.59 -8.22 7.73
N ASP A 60 2.69 -8.80 6.96
CA ASP A 60 1.73 -8.13 6.11
C ASP A 60 0.98 -7.04 6.90
N SER A 61 1.40 -5.80 6.68
CA SER A 61 0.89 -4.65 7.43
C SER A 61 -0.56 -4.35 7.06
N VAL A 62 -0.98 -4.73 5.85
CA VAL A 62 -2.35 -4.58 5.39
C VAL A 62 -3.28 -5.49 6.22
N ASN A 63 -2.91 -6.75 6.41
CA ASN A 63 -3.68 -7.67 7.23
C ASN A 63 -3.70 -7.26 8.72
N ALA A 64 -2.59 -6.71 9.22
CA ALA A 64 -2.50 -6.22 10.60
C ALA A 64 -3.45 -5.05 10.90
N LEU A 65 -3.96 -4.32 9.90
CA LEU A 65 -4.97 -3.28 10.12
C LEU A 65 -6.26 -3.81 10.75
N SER A 66 -6.59 -5.09 10.55
CA SER A 66 -7.74 -5.74 11.18
C SER A 66 -7.67 -5.66 12.71
N TYR A 67 -6.46 -5.69 13.27
CA TYR A 67 -6.26 -5.51 14.71
C TYR A 67 -6.75 -4.14 15.19
N LEU A 68 -6.55 -3.08 14.41
CA LEU A 68 -7.06 -1.75 14.78
C LEU A 68 -8.58 -1.70 14.73
N GLU A 69 -9.19 -2.30 13.70
CA GLU A 69 -10.66 -2.36 13.58
C GLU A 69 -11.31 -3.10 14.77
N GLU A 70 -10.65 -4.13 15.29
CA GLU A 70 -11.14 -4.92 16.43
C GLU A 70 -10.88 -4.26 17.80
N THR A 71 -9.77 -3.52 17.94
CA THR A 71 -9.29 -3.06 19.25
C THR A 71 -9.43 -1.57 19.50
N ARG A 72 -9.70 -0.76 18.48
CA ARG A 72 -9.79 0.70 18.57
C ARG A 72 -11.16 1.19 18.10
N ASP A 73 -11.62 2.28 18.72
CA ASP A 73 -12.79 3.01 18.25
C ASP A 73 -12.38 3.96 17.13
N LEU A 74 -12.23 3.42 15.92
CA LEU A 74 -11.92 4.19 14.73
C LEU A 74 -13.19 4.83 14.16
N ASP A 75 -13.05 6.05 13.66
CA ASP A 75 -14.11 6.73 12.96
C ASP A 75 -14.50 5.98 11.66
N PRO A 76 -15.72 6.21 11.13
CA PRO A 76 -16.19 5.49 9.94
C PRO A 76 -15.34 5.72 8.68
N SER A 77 -14.68 6.88 8.56
CA SER A 77 -13.88 7.21 7.39
C SER A 77 -12.59 6.40 7.36
N LEU A 78 -11.91 6.27 8.51
CA LEU A 78 -10.72 5.45 8.64
C LEU A 78 -11.02 3.96 8.48
N LYS A 79 -12.15 3.46 9.01
CA LYS A 79 -12.60 2.08 8.77
C LYS A 79 -12.82 1.81 7.28
N SER A 80 -13.45 2.74 6.56
CA SER A 80 -13.62 2.63 5.12
C SER A 80 -12.28 2.59 4.39
N LEU A 81 -11.32 3.43 4.79
CA LEU A 81 -9.97 3.47 4.22
C LEU A 81 -9.21 2.15 4.45
N ILE A 82 -9.26 1.61 5.66
CA ILE A 82 -8.65 0.31 5.99
C ILE A 82 -9.22 -0.79 5.08
N LYS A 83 -10.55 -0.82 4.93
CA LYS A 83 -11.21 -1.78 4.05
C LYS A 83 -10.79 -1.61 2.58
N GLU A 84 -10.70 -0.37 2.09
CA GLU A 84 -10.22 -0.09 0.73
C GLU A 84 -8.80 -0.60 0.50
N ILE A 85 -7.89 -0.41 1.47
CA ILE A 85 -6.51 -0.93 1.44
C ILE A 85 -6.52 -2.45 1.33
N GLN A 86 -7.25 -3.14 2.22
CA GLN A 86 -7.33 -4.60 2.26
C GLN A 86 -8.01 -5.20 1.02
N ASP A 87 -9.04 -4.56 0.49
CA ASP A 87 -9.68 -4.99 -0.75
C ASP A 87 -8.73 -4.92 -1.95
N LEU A 88 -7.86 -3.91 -1.97
CA LEU A 88 -6.92 -3.71 -3.07
C LEU A 88 -5.71 -4.64 -2.98
N ASP A 89 -5.20 -4.87 -1.78
CA ASP A 89 -4.16 -5.87 -1.50
C ASP A 89 -4.58 -7.28 -1.96
N ARG A 90 -5.83 -7.68 -1.64
CA ARG A 90 -6.41 -8.93 -2.15
C ARG A 90 -6.44 -8.98 -3.68
N GLN A 91 -6.78 -7.87 -4.33
CA GLN A 91 -6.80 -7.79 -5.80
C GLN A 91 -5.40 -7.96 -6.40
N LEU A 92 -4.40 -7.27 -5.83
CA LEU A 92 -3.00 -7.38 -6.23
C LEU A 92 -2.49 -8.82 -6.07
N SER A 93 -2.79 -9.45 -4.94
CA SER A 93 -2.46 -10.85 -4.66
C SER A 93 -3.09 -11.83 -5.65
N ILE A 94 -4.33 -11.57 -6.10
CA ILE A 94 -5.02 -12.44 -7.08
C ILE A 94 -4.43 -12.31 -8.48
N THR A 95 -3.88 -11.15 -8.84
CA THR A 95 -3.15 -10.94 -10.11
C THR A 95 -1.81 -11.67 -10.21
N ASN A 96 -1.55 -12.61 -9.28
CA ASN A 96 -0.40 -13.50 -9.16
C ASN A 96 0.53 -13.56 -10.39
N PHE A 97 1.73 -13.05 -10.13
CA PHE A 97 2.92 -13.12 -10.96
C PHE A 97 3.14 -14.53 -11.49
N ILE A 98 3.27 -14.68 -12.82
CA ILE A 98 3.77 -15.92 -13.39
C ILE A 98 5.29 -15.77 -13.47
N ASP A 99 5.98 -16.30 -12.46
CA ASP A 99 7.42 -16.55 -12.55
C ASP A 99 7.64 -17.78 -13.44
N GLU A 100 7.86 -17.55 -14.73
CA GLU A 100 7.97 -18.63 -15.71
C GLU A 100 9.32 -19.37 -15.68
N SER A 101 10.35 -18.90 -14.97
CA SER A 101 11.68 -19.52 -14.81
C SER A 101 12.72 -18.46 -14.45
N SER A 102 13.78 -18.82 -13.70
CA SER A 102 14.95 -17.97 -13.40
C SER A 102 15.73 -17.48 -14.63
N LEU A 103 15.43 -18.01 -15.83
CA LEU A 103 16.02 -17.62 -17.12
C LEU A 103 15.09 -16.75 -17.99
N LYS A 104 13.85 -16.50 -17.55
CA LYS A 104 12.89 -15.62 -18.24
C LYS A 104 12.53 -14.44 -17.34
N SER A 105 12.32 -13.27 -17.96
CA SER A 105 11.78 -12.12 -17.23
C SER A 105 10.40 -12.48 -16.66
N PRO A 106 10.15 -12.21 -15.36
CA PRO A 106 8.83 -12.34 -14.79
C PRO A 106 7.80 -11.59 -15.64
N SER A 107 6.64 -12.19 -15.87
CA SER A 107 5.59 -11.58 -16.68
C SER A 107 4.25 -11.68 -15.98
N VAL A 108 3.41 -10.67 -16.23
CA VAL A 108 2.06 -10.58 -15.68
C VAL A 108 1.06 -10.70 -16.83
N VAL A 109 0.05 -11.56 -16.66
CA VAL A 109 -1.07 -11.69 -17.60
C VAL A 109 -2.14 -10.66 -17.23
N VAL A 110 -1.77 -9.38 -17.24
CA VAL A 110 -2.64 -8.26 -16.86
C VAL A 110 -2.65 -7.22 -17.98
N ARG A 111 -3.80 -6.59 -18.20
CA ARG A 111 -3.92 -5.54 -19.21
C ARG A 111 -3.39 -4.23 -18.63
N ASN A 112 -2.72 -3.44 -19.46
CA ASN A 112 -2.24 -2.12 -19.08
C ASN A 112 -3.34 -1.24 -18.44
N ALA A 113 -4.57 -1.29 -18.95
CA ALA A 113 -5.71 -0.56 -18.39
C ALA A 113 -6.11 -1.01 -16.96
N GLU A 114 -5.92 -2.29 -16.64
CA GLU A 114 -6.18 -2.82 -15.29
C GLU A 114 -5.11 -2.31 -14.32
N VAL A 115 -3.84 -2.36 -14.72
CA VAL A 115 -2.72 -1.81 -13.93
C VAL A 115 -2.88 -0.31 -13.70
N LYS A 116 -3.30 0.44 -14.72
CA LYS A 116 -3.59 1.88 -14.59
C LYS A 116 -4.68 2.15 -13.56
N THR A 117 -5.76 1.37 -13.62
CA THR A 117 -6.87 1.47 -12.67
C THR A 117 -6.38 1.22 -11.24
N THR A 118 -5.52 0.23 -11.05
CA THR A 118 -4.93 -0.07 -9.73
C THR A 118 -4.00 1.05 -9.26
N LEU A 119 -3.11 1.55 -10.13
CA LEU A 119 -2.23 2.70 -9.83
C LEU A 119 -3.05 3.91 -9.37
N ASP A 120 -4.08 4.30 -10.14
CA ASP A 120 -4.92 5.46 -9.82
C ASP A 120 -5.68 5.29 -8.49
N ARG A 121 -6.07 4.05 -8.14
CA ARG A 121 -6.71 3.75 -6.86
C ARG A 121 -5.72 3.85 -5.70
N ILE A 122 -4.49 3.37 -5.85
CA ILE A 122 -3.44 3.47 -4.82
C ILE A 122 -3.02 4.91 -4.61
N THR A 123 -2.91 5.71 -5.67
CA THR A 123 -2.64 7.15 -5.53
C THR A 123 -3.71 7.84 -4.68
N LYS A 124 -4.99 7.53 -4.88
CA LYS A 124 -6.07 8.09 -4.03
C LYS A 124 -5.98 7.62 -2.58
N ILE A 125 -5.59 6.37 -2.34
CA ILE A 125 -5.38 5.85 -0.98
C ILE A 125 -4.19 6.57 -0.33
N PHE A 126 -3.12 6.80 -1.07
CA PHE A 126 -1.96 7.56 -0.61
C PHE A 126 -2.37 8.94 -0.11
N ASP A 127 -3.14 9.68 -0.91
CA ASP A 127 -3.63 11.02 -0.55
C ASP A 127 -4.46 10.98 0.75
N LYS A 128 -5.39 10.03 0.87
CA LYS A 128 -6.20 9.84 2.09
C LYS A 128 -5.36 9.50 3.33
N VAL A 129 -4.33 8.67 3.18
CA VAL A 129 -3.44 8.32 4.30
C VAL A 129 -2.57 9.52 4.71
N GLN A 130 -2.19 10.36 3.75
CA GLN A 130 -1.51 11.61 4.06
C GLN A 130 -2.41 12.57 4.85
N GLU A 131 -3.69 12.70 4.48
CA GLU A 131 -4.68 13.45 5.26
C GLU A 131 -4.79 12.93 6.70
N VAL A 132 -4.90 11.61 6.89
CA VAL A 132 -4.91 10.98 8.23
C VAL A 132 -3.63 11.30 9.02
N PHE A 133 -2.47 11.24 8.36
CA PHE A 133 -1.21 11.60 8.99
C PHE A 133 -1.19 13.07 9.43
N ASP A 134 -1.62 13.99 8.58
CA ASP A 134 -1.62 15.43 8.87
C ASP A 134 -2.61 15.78 10.00
N GLU A 135 -3.79 15.14 10.03
CA GLU A 135 -4.78 15.29 11.10
C GLU A 135 -4.24 14.84 12.46
N PHE A 136 -3.44 13.78 12.51
CA PHE A 136 -2.80 13.29 13.74
C PHE A 136 -1.75 14.26 14.32
N HIS A 137 -1.24 15.19 13.53
CA HIS A 137 -0.21 16.16 13.92
C HIS A 137 -0.73 17.60 14.02
N SER A 138 -2.04 17.79 13.82
CA SER A 138 -2.75 19.06 13.96
C SER A 138 -3.18 19.31 15.40
#